data_AF-A0A7S0HF65-F1
#
_entry.id   AF-A0A7S0HF65-F1
#
_cell.length_a   1.000
_cell.length_b   1.000
_cell.length_c   1.000
_cell.angle_alpha   90.00
_cell.angle_beta   90.00
_cell.angle_gamma   90.00
#
_symmetry.space_group_name_H-M   'P 1'
#
loop_
_entity.id
_entity.type
_entity.pdbx_description
1 polymer ?
#
loop_
_entity_poly.entity_id
_entity_poly.type
_entity_poly.pdbx_seq_one_letter_code
_entity_poly.pdbx_strand_id
1 'polypeptide(L)'
;LSKPDERLSWMSYGLPSDSLFIDNAVMLKRFNRYPMLVDPSGQATSFLLRLHKDRQITKTSFLDASFMKHLESALRFGTPILVTDVERLDPILNPILNREISKNGGRVLVRLGNQEIDFSPSFALFLSTRDPSCHFSPDLFSRVSVINFTITPAGLQDQTLSLVMRSERPDVEKEREELLKLQGEYKLRLNELEKALLQALSDASGNILDDDKVIESLEQIKKESQEVEHKIASQTETQDRILEVTRGLEPFAATSARVFFALQSLRHVHFLYHFSVQTFMHVFSRVTEEAKKEAKVPDRSELLLRLLFKLTFDHACVSLLERHKLLLALRFAQLKLLGSQLELDTIDLNFLFGKVAADPVSSSPPLPDGFSAKQAANVAVLSRTSKFAALPELIRSDASSWASFLSSEHPERQLPPTWTGDAPGDVDMAWRRVLVCHALRPDRLQAACALFVDQVFGSDFLASSSPELRQIVDSSPPWQHSFLLCSSAGFDTSSRVERLARDLRVSCDTLAMGSPEGYEQAEQLI
;
A
#
# COMPACT_ATOMS: atom_id res chain seq x y z
N LEU A 1 -17.72 -13.04 -17.57
CA LEU A 1 -17.03 -11.80 -18.00
C LEU A 1 -18.00 -10.63 -17.91
N SER A 2 -17.55 -9.48 -17.40
CA SER A 2 -18.31 -8.22 -17.31
C SER A 2 -18.42 -7.53 -18.67
N LYS A 3 -19.56 -6.86 -18.92
CA LYS A 3 -19.74 -6.03 -20.12
C LYS A 3 -18.99 -4.69 -19.97
N PRO A 4 -18.53 -4.05 -21.06
CA PRO A 4 -17.88 -2.74 -21.00
C PRO A 4 -18.71 -1.67 -20.26
N ASP A 5 -20.02 -1.61 -20.50
CA ASP A 5 -20.96 -0.72 -19.78
C ASP A 5 -20.91 -0.88 -18.27
N GLU A 6 -20.88 -2.12 -17.81
CA GLU A 6 -20.88 -2.43 -16.39
C GLU A 6 -19.60 -1.91 -15.73
N ARG A 7 -18.45 -2.04 -16.41
CA ARG A 7 -17.18 -1.53 -15.92
C ARG A 7 -17.18 -0.01 -15.81
N LEU A 8 -17.73 0.69 -16.81
CA LEU A 8 -17.90 2.15 -16.76
C LEU A 8 -18.81 2.57 -15.60
N SER A 9 -19.91 1.85 -15.36
CA SER A 9 -20.77 2.11 -14.21
C SER A 9 -20.05 1.87 -12.88
N TRP A 10 -19.20 0.85 -12.78
CA TRP A 10 -18.46 0.60 -11.53
C TRP A 10 -17.43 1.68 -11.25
N MET A 11 -16.76 2.18 -12.29
CA MET A 11 -15.84 3.31 -12.18
C MET A 11 -16.58 4.59 -11.71
N SER A 12 -17.81 4.84 -12.18
CA SER A 12 -18.59 5.99 -11.70
C SER A 12 -19.01 5.85 -10.22
N TYR A 13 -19.15 4.63 -9.71
CA TYR A 13 -19.31 4.33 -8.28
C TYR A 13 -17.97 4.30 -7.51
N GLY A 14 -16.87 4.71 -8.12
CA GLY A 14 -15.56 4.92 -7.50
C GLY A 14 -14.72 3.65 -7.30
N LEU A 15 -14.96 2.62 -8.09
CA LEU A 15 -14.05 1.48 -8.22
C LEU A 15 -12.80 1.88 -9.03
N PRO A 16 -11.58 1.59 -8.58
CA PRO A 16 -10.36 1.77 -9.37
C PRO A 16 -10.42 1.05 -10.71
N SER A 17 -9.70 1.58 -11.70
CA SER A 17 -9.57 0.97 -13.03
C SER A 17 -8.58 -0.21 -13.09
N ASP A 18 -7.99 -0.58 -11.95
CA ASP A 18 -7.09 -1.73 -11.83
C ASP A 18 -7.85 -3.04 -12.16
N SER A 19 -7.18 -3.94 -12.90
CA SER A 19 -7.74 -5.22 -13.33
C SER A 19 -8.21 -6.06 -12.15
N LEU A 20 -7.47 -6.07 -11.03
CA LEU A 20 -7.86 -6.78 -9.82
C LEU A 20 -9.21 -6.28 -9.28
N PHE A 21 -9.40 -4.97 -9.24
CA PHE A 21 -10.65 -4.38 -8.73
C PHE A 21 -11.82 -4.67 -9.66
N ILE A 22 -11.61 -4.65 -10.98
CA ILE A 22 -12.62 -5.02 -11.96
C ILE A 22 -13.02 -6.49 -11.81
N ASP A 23 -12.06 -7.40 -11.67
CA ASP A 23 -12.32 -8.83 -11.49
C ASP A 23 -13.07 -9.10 -10.17
N ASN A 24 -12.64 -8.44 -9.10
CA ASN A 24 -13.32 -8.50 -7.80
C ASN A 24 -14.77 -7.98 -7.87
N ALA A 25 -15.02 -6.93 -8.66
CA ALA A 25 -16.38 -6.43 -8.89
C ALA A 25 -17.25 -7.43 -9.68
N VAL A 26 -16.67 -8.20 -10.61
CA VAL A 26 -17.38 -9.32 -11.26
C VAL A 26 -17.76 -10.37 -10.21
N MET A 27 -16.86 -10.72 -9.30
CA MET A 27 -17.12 -11.69 -8.23
C MET A 27 -18.21 -11.20 -7.29
N LEU A 28 -18.20 -9.92 -6.91
CA LEU A 28 -19.24 -9.26 -6.11
C LEU A 28 -20.63 -9.27 -6.76
N LYS A 29 -20.69 -9.33 -8.09
CA LYS A 29 -21.97 -9.41 -8.82
C LYS A 29 -22.46 -10.84 -9.02
N ARG A 30 -21.54 -11.79 -9.21
CA ARG A 30 -21.83 -13.17 -9.63
C ARG A 30 -21.54 -14.21 -8.54
N PHE A 31 -21.69 -13.85 -7.28
CA PHE A 31 -21.39 -14.75 -6.18
C PHE A 31 -22.46 -15.84 -6.04
N ASN A 32 -22.03 -17.08 -5.78
CA ASN A 32 -22.93 -18.14 -5.33
C ASN A 32 -22.94 -18.25 -3.80
N ARG A 33 -21.81 -18.01 -3.13
CA ARG A 33 -21.72 -17.91 -1.66
C ARG A 33 -21.63 -16.44 -1.27
N TYR A 34 -22.13 -16.07 -0.09
CA TYR A 34 -22.11 -14.65 0.30
C TYR A 34 -20.67 -14.12 0.33
N PRO A 35 -20.39 -12.96 -0.27
CA PRO A 35 -19.05 -12.42 -0.37
C PRO A 35 -18.54 -11.91 0.98
N MET A 36 -17.28 -12.21 1.28
CA MET A 36 -16.53 -11.66 2.41
C MET A 36 -15.33 -10.87 1.88
N LEU A 37 -15.30 -9.60 2.24
CA LEU A 37 -14.39 -8.61 1.68
C LEU A 37 -13.24 -8.37 2.64
N VAL A 38 -12.03 -8.55 2.16
CA VAL A 38 -10.84 -8.06 2.85
C VAL A 38 -10.51 -6.69 2.26
N ASP A 39 -10.88 -5.62 2.95
CA ASP A 39 -10.83 -4.24 2.44
C ASP A 39 -10.17 -3.29 3.45
N PRO A 40 -8.83 -3.30 3.58
CA PRO A 40 -8.11 -2.47 4.54
C PRO A 40 -8.26 -0.97 4.29
N SER A 41 -8.50 -0.57 3.03
CA SER A 41 -8.66 0.83 2.64
C SER A 41 -10.11 1.34 2.75
N GLY A 42 -11.09 0.45 2.93
CA GLY A 42 -12.51 0.80 2.94
C GLY A 42 -13.08 1.19 1.58
N GLN A 43 -12.32 0.99 0.50
CA GLN A 43 -12.71 1.42 -0.84
C GLN A 43 -13.79 0.52 -1.43
N ALA A 44 -13.67 -0.80 -1.27
CA ALA A 44 -14.67 -1.75 -1.73
C ALA A 44 -16.00 -1.58 -0.98
N THR A 45 -15.90 -1.31 0.31
CA THR A 45 -17.02 -1.01 1.20
C THR A 45 -17.76 0.24 0.71
N SER A 46 -17.03 1.32 0.43
CA SER A 46 -17.61 2.57 -0.09
C SER A 46 -18.24 2.39 -1.48
N PHE A 47 -17.59 1.60 -2.34
CA PHE A 47 -18.12 1.21 -3.64
C PHE A 47 -19.44 0.46 -3.53
N LEU A 48 -19.53 -0.55 -2.65
CA LEU A 48 -20.76 -1.34 -2.44
C LEU A 48 -21.92 -0.50 -1.91
N LEU A 49 -21.63 0.42 -0.96
CA LEU A 49 -22.64 1.34 -0.44
C LEU A 49 -23.20 2.25 -1.54
N ARG A 50 -22.36 2.73 -2.45
CA ARG A 50 -22.80 3.53 -3.61
C ARG A 50 -23.56 2.69 -4.64
N LEU A 51 -23.08 1.48 -4.93
CA LEU A 51 -23.69 0.56 -5.90
C LEU A 51 -25.11 0.13 -5.49
N HIS A 52 -25.35 -0.06 -4.18
CA HIS A 52 -26.63 -0.51 -3.64
C HIS A 52 -27.43 0.60 -2.96
N LYS A 53 -27.11 1.87 -3.22
CA LYS A 53 -27.78 3.03 -2.61
C LYS A 53 -29.28 3.02 -2.86
N ASP A 54 -29.71 2.75 -4.10
CA ASP A 54 -31.12 2.71 -4.49
C ASP A 54 -31.89 1.56 -3.85
N ARG A 55 -31.18 0.51 -3.41
CA ARG A 55 -31.75 -0.65 -2.69
C ARG A 55 -31.74 -0.48 -1.16
N GLN A 56 -31.35 0.70 -0.65
CA GLN A 56 -31.26 1.00 0.77
C GLN A 56 -30.38 0.01 1.55
N ILE A 57 -29.16 -0.23 1.05
CA ILE A 57 -28.19 -1.08 1.75
C ILE A 57 -27.93 -0.58 3.18
N THR A 58 -28.08 -1.47 4.16
CA THR A 58 -27.84 -1.16 5.57
C THR A 58 -26.44 -1.60 5.97
N LYS A 59 -25.66 -0.71 6.60
CA LYS A 59 -24.35 -1.03 7.19
C LYS A 59 -24.50 -1.23 8.69
N THR A 60 -24.00 -2.34 9.22
CA THR A 60 -24.07 -2.70 10.64
C THR A 60 -22.81 -3.44 11.07
N SER A 61 -22.59 -3.62 12.37
CA SER A 61 -21.56 -4.50 12.94
C SER A 61 -22.22 -5.50 13.91
N PHE A 62 -21.53 -6.58 14.29
CA PHE A 62 -21.99 -7.48 15.36
C PHE A 62 -22.05 -6.80 16.72
N LEU A 63 -21.31 -5.70 16.90
CA LEU A 63 -21.31 -4.90 18.13
C LEU A 63 -22.52 -3.95 18.23
N ASP A 64 -23.25 -3.75 17.12
CA ASP A 64 -24.42 -2.88 17.11
C ASP A 64 -25.60 -3.58 17.82
N ALA A 65 -26.13 -2.97 18.88
CA ALA A 65 -27.29 -3.46 19.62
C ALA A 65 -28.54 -3.64 18.72
N SER A 66 -28.60 -2.93 17.59
CA SER A 66 -29.67 -3.01 16.61
C SER A 66 -29.43 -4.01 15.46
N PHE A 67 -28.27 -4.69 15.45
CA PHE A 67 -27.88 -5.67 14.43
C PHE A 67 -28.98 -6.69 14.10
N MET A 68 -29.56 -7.32 15.13
CA MET A 68 -30.61 -8.33 14.96
C MET A 68 -31.84 -7.77 14.25
N LYS A 69 -32.27 -6.55 14.61
CA LYS A 69 -33.42 -5.89 13.98
C LYS A 69 -33.13 -5.56 12.51
N HIS A 70 -31.92 -5.06 12.23
CA HIS A 70 -31.48 -4.80 10.86
C HIS A 70 -31.44 -6.07 10.02
N LEU A 71 -30.94 -7.17 10.58
CA LEU A 71 -30.86 -8.46 9.90
C LEU A 71 -32.25 -9.06 9.62
N GLU A 72 -33.15 -9.05 10.62
CA GLU A 72 -34.53 -9.53 10.48
C GLU A 72 -35.29 -8.75 9.38
N SER A 73 -35.16 -7.42 9.41
CA SER A 73 -35.76 -6.54 8.40
C SER A 73 -35.19 -6.84 7.01
N ALA A 74 -33.88 -6.98 6.89
CA ALA A 74 -33.21 -7.26 5.61
C ALA A 74 -33.63 -8.61 5.02
N LEU A 75 -33.73 -9.66 5.85
CA LEU A 75 -34.22 -10.97 5.43
C LEU A 75 -35.66 -10.91 4.91
N ARG A 76 -36.53 -10.18 5.62
CA ARG A 76 -37.96 -10.06 5.30
C ARG A 76 -38.22 -9.26 4.03
N PHE A 77 -37.55 -8.12 3.87
CA PHE A 77 -37.79 -7.20 2.74
C PHE A 77 -36.80 -7.39 1.58
N GLY A 78 -35.73 -8.17 1.77
CA GLY A 78 -34.71 -8.42 0.76
C GLY A 78 -33.81 -7.21 0.48
N THR A 79 -33.67 -6.30 1.45
CA THR A 79 -32.71 -5.20 1.38
C THR A 79 -31.29 -5.75 1.57
N PRO A 80 -30.28 -5.26 0.83
CA PRO A 80 -28.91 -5.66 1.05
C PRO A 80 -28.42 -5.24 2.44
N ILE A 81 -27.60 -6.07 3.07
CA ILE A 81 -26.97 -5.75 4.37
C ILE A 81 -25.46 -6.00 4.29
N LEU A 82 -24.69 -5.05 4.81
CA LEU A 82 -23.25 -5.10 4.93
C LEU A 82 -22.88 -5.17 6.42
N VAL A 83 -22.26 -6.28 6.81
CA VAL A 83 -21.76 -6.48 8.18
C VAL A 83 -20.25 -6.23 8.19
N THR A 84 -19.79 -5.25 8.98
CA THR A 84 -18.37 -4.94 9.15
C THR A 84 -17.77 -5.61 10.37
N ASP A 85 -16.43 -5.62 10.42
CA ASP A 85 -15.63 -6.08 11.56
C ASP A 85 -15.92 -7.56 11.88
N VAL A 86 -15.88 -8.37 10.81
CA VAL A 86 -16.22 -9.80 10.84
C VAL A 86 -15.09 -10.69 11.34
N GLU A 87 -14.06 -10.13 11.99
CA GLU A 87 -12.94 -10.90 12.56
C GLU A 87 -13.43 -11.89 13.63
N ARG A 88 -14.54 -11.56 14.32
CA ARG A 88 -15.25 -12.42 15.27
C ARG A 88 -16.69 -12.62 14.85
N LEU A 89 -16.88 -13.44 13.82
CA LEU A 89 -18.21 -13.73 13.28
C LEU A 89 -19.12 -14.41 14.31
N ASP A 90 -20.30 -13.84 14.53
CA ASP A 90 -21.31 -14.42 15.41
C ASP A 90 -21.99 -15.65 14.76
N PRO A 91 -22.06 -16.82 15.44
CA PRO A 91 -22.76 -18.01 14.96
C PRO A 91 -24.21 -17.80 14.54
N ILE A 92 -24.87 -16.71 14.93
CA ILE A 92 -26.22 -16.34 14.51
C ILE A 92 -26.38 -16.28 12.97
N LEU A 93 -25.30 -16.01 12.23
CA LEU A 93 -25.31 -15.98 10.77
C LEU A 93 -25.20 -17.36 10.12
N ASN A 94 -24.85 -18.42 10.87
CA ASN A 94 -24.64 -19.76 10.29
C ASN A 94 -25.85 -20.28 9.49
N PRO A 95 -27.10 -20.18 9.97
CA PRO A 95 -28.26 -20.63 9.19
C PRO A 95 -28.39 -19.90 7.83
N ILE A 96 -28.02 -18.62 7.80
CA ILE A 96 -28.05 -17.80 6.57
C ILE A 96 -26.90 -18.23 5.64
N LEU A 97 -25.68 -18.36 6.17
CA LEU A 97 -24.50 -18.78 5.40
C LEU A 97 -24.66 -20.19 4.81
N ASN A 98 -25.29 -21.09 5.56
CA ASN A 98 -25.61 -22.45 5.13
C ASN A 98 -26.82 -22.52 4.18
N ARG A 99 -27.57 -21.42 4.04
CA ARG A 99 -28.85 -21.37 3.31
C ARG A 99 -29.85 -22.41 3.81
N GLU A 100 -29.98 -22.52 5.12
CA GLU A 100 -30.95 -23.38 5.81
C GLU A 100 -32.38 -22.80 5.68
N ILE A 101 -32.90 -22.85 4.46
CA ILE A 101 -34.17 -22.26 4.08
C ILE A 101 -35.25 -23.36 4.04
N SER A 102 -36.33 -23.16 4.80
CA SER A 102 -37.50 -24.05 4.85
C SER A 102 -38.63 -23.51 3.97
N LYS A 103 -39.31 -24.38 3.22
CA LYS A 103 -40.50 -23.99 2.42
C LYS A 103 -41.75 -24.58 3.04
N ASN A 104 -42.52 -23.76 3.74
CA ASN A 104 -43.75 -24.18 4.41
C ASN A 104 -44.95 -23.41 3.82
N GLY A 105 -45.90 -24.13 3.21
CA GLY A 105 -47.16 -23.54 2.75
C GLY A 105 -47.02 -22.41 1.72
N GLY A 106 -46.03 -22.48 0.83
CA GLY A 106 -45.75 -21.44 -0.18
C GLY A 106 -44.91 -20.27 0.32
N ARG A 107 -44.63 -20.20 1.63
CA ARG A 107 -43.68 -19.25 2.22
C ARG A 107 -42.29 -19.87 2.31
N VAL A 108 -41.28 -19.04 2.12
CA VAL A 108 -39.87 -19.38 2.26
C VAL A 108 -39.42 -18.77 3.58
N LEU A 109 -38.94 -19.59 4.51
CA LEU A 109 -38.62 -19.20 5.88
C LEU A 109 -37.16 -19.53 6.20
N VAL A 110 -36.53 -18.72 7.04
CA VAL A 110 -35.22 -19.01 7.64
C VAL A 110 -35.35 -18.94 9.15
N ARG A 111 -34.70 -19.88 9.86
CA ARG A 111 -34.68 -19.89 11.32
C ARG A 111 -33.47 -19.10 11.82
N LEU A 112 -33.72 -18.06 12.60
CA LEU A 112 -32.70 -17.25 13.24
C LEU A 112 -32.89 -17.32 14.76
N GLY A 113 -32.02 -18.06 15.44
CA GLY A 113 -32.19 -18.38 16.86
C GLY A 113 -33.52 -19.08 17.15
N ASN A 114 -34.41 -18.39 17.86
CA ASN A 114 -35.74 -18.89 18.25
C ASN A 114 -36.88 -18.38 17.36
N GLN A 115 -36.59 -17.58 16.34
CA GLN A 115 -37.60 -16.99 15.46
C GLN A 115 -37.55 -17.57 14.04
N GLU A 116 -38.71 -17.71 13.42
CA GLU A 116 -38.84 -17.99 11.99
C GLU A 116 -39.19 -16.70 11.25
N ILE A 117 -38.38 -16.36 10.24
CA ILE A 117 -38.48 -15.11 9.50
C ILE A 117 -38.76 -15.44 8.03
N ASP A 118 -39.70 -14.70 7.42
CA ASP A 118 -39.92 -14.75 5.98
C ASP A 118 -38.62 -14.36 5.23
N PHE A 119 -38.15 -15.24 4.34
CA PHE A 119 -36.93 -15.06 3.58
C PHE A 119 -37.25 -14.56 2.17
N SER A 120 -36.79 -13.35 1.86
CA SER A 120 -36.91 -12.78 0.52
C SER A 120 -35.81 -13.29 -0.43
N PRO A 121 -36.16 -13.77 -1.64
CA PRO A 121 -35.17 -14.17 -2.64
C PRO A 121 -34.25 -13.04 -3.13
N SER A 122 -34.62 -11.77 -2.92
CA SER A 122 -33.78 -10.62 -3.30
C SER A 122 -32.72 -10.27 -2.24
N PHE A 123 -32.72 -10.92 -1.07
CA PHE A 123 -31.78 -10.67 0.01
C PHE A 123 -30.32 -10.88 -0.43
N ALA A 124 -29.45 -9.95 -0.02
CA ALA A 124 -28.01 -10.02 -0.26
C ALA A 124 -27.24 -9.66 1.02
N LEU A 125 -26.35 -10.53 1.44
CA LEU A 125 -25.44 -10.33 2.57
C LEU A 125 -24.02 -10.09 2.06
N PHE A 126 -23.39 -9.04 2.54
CA PHE A 126 -21.97 -8.75 2.33
C PHE A 126 -21.28 -8.71 3.70
N LEU A 127 -20.13 -9.38 3.80
CA LEU A 127 -19.29 -9.35 4.99
C LEU A 127 -18.02 -8.55 4.67
N SER A 128 -17.47 -7.80 5.63
CA SER A 128 -16.24 -7.03 5.42
C SER A 128 -15.36 -7.00 6.66
N THR A 129 -14.06 -7.14 6.46
CA THR A 129 -13.01 -6.91 7.46
C THR A 129 -12.03 -5.86 6.94
N ARG A 130 -11.51 -5.04 7.84
CA ARG A 130 -10.40 -4.11 7.56
C ARG A 130 -9.03 -4.72 7.88
N ASP A 131 -8.99 -5.87 8.55
CA ASP A 131 -7.77 -6.55 8.92
C ASP A 131 -7.33 -7.55 7.83
N PRO A 132 -6.28 -7.25 7.04
CA PRO A 132 -5.78 -8.17 6.03
C PRO A 132 -5.06 -9.39 6.63
N SER A 133 -4.76 -9.37 7.93
CA SER A 133 -4.09 -10.47 8.65
C SER A 133 -5.05 -11.39 9.41
N CYS A 134 -6.35 -11.14 9.34
CA CYS A 134 -7.35 -11.97 10.00
C CYS A 134 -7.34 -13.39 9.43
N HIS A 135 -7.12 -14.38 10.29
CA HIS A 135 -7.15 -15.80 9.93
C HIS A 135 -8.54 -16.36 10.22
N PHE A 136 -9.30 -16.62 9.16
CA PHE A 136 -10.62 -17.25 9.29
C PHE A 136 -10.52 -18.77 9.36
N SER A 137 -11.47 -19.41 10.03
CA SER A 137 -11.51 -20.87 10.10
C SER A 137 -11.78 -21.46 8.70
N PRO A 138 -11.22 -22.65 8.38
CA PRO A 138 -11.53 -23.34 7.11
C PRO A 138 -13.04 -23.56 6.91
N ASP A 139 -13.76 -23.75 8.02
CA ASP A 139 -15.21 -23.88 8.06
C ASP A 139 -15.92 -22.62 7.53
N LEU A 140 -15.52 -21.42 7.96
CA LEU A 140 -16.07 -20.17 7.41
C LEU A 140 -15.70 -20.00 5.93
N PHE A 141 -14.43 -20.23 5.56
CA PHE A 141 -13.98 -20.16 4.15
C PHE A 141 -14.75 -21.08 3.21
N SER A 142 -15.26 -22.22 3.73
CA SER A 142 -16.09 -23.13 2.93
C SER A 142 -17.48 -22.56 2.60
N ARG A 143 -17.97 -21.57 3.38
CA ARG A 143 -19.34 -21.02 3.28
C ARG A 143 -19.42 -19.66 2.63
N VAL A 144 -18.32 -18.91 2.59
CA VAL A 144 -18.26 -17.56 1.99
C VAL A 144 -17.41 -17.54 0.72
N SER A 145 -17.59 -16.52 -0.11
CA SER A 145 -16.69 -16.22 -1.22
C SER A 145 -15.76 -15.08 -0.81
N VAL A 146 -14.49 -15.38 -0.54
CA VAL A 146 -13.54 -14.35 -0.09
C VAL A 146 -13.00 -13.57 -1.28
N ILE A 147 -13.10 -12.24 -1.20
CA ILE A 147 -12.67 -11.31 -2.23
C ILE A 147 -11.70 -10.32 -1.60
N ASN A 148 -10.48 -10.26 -2.12
CA ASN A 148 -9.41 -9.46 -1.54
C ASN A 148 -9.23 -8.14 -2.29
N PHE A 149 -9.55 -7.04 -1.62
CA PHE A 149 -9.39 -5.66 -2.08
C PHE A 149 -8.14 -4.97 -1.50
N THR A 150 -7.22 -5.75 -0.92
CA THR A 150 -5.92 -5.23 -0.48
C THR A 150 -5.17 -4.66 -1.68
N ILE A 151 -4.63 -3.45 -1.52
CA ILE A 151 -3.85 -2.80 -2.59
C ILE A 151 -2.61 -3.62 -2.93
N THR A 152 -2.34 -3.81 -4.22
CA THR A 152 -1.13 -4.49 -4.68
C THR A 152 -0.02 -3.49 -4.97
N PRO A 153 1.26 -3.92 -5.00
CA PRO A 153 2.36 -3.08 -5.47
C PRO A 153 2.13 -2.46 -6.85
N ALA A 154 1.63 -3.24 -7.80
CA ALA A 154 1.29 -2.76 -9.13
C ALA A 154 0.14 -1.74 -9.10
N GLY A 155 -0.95 -2.03 -8.36
CA GLY A 155 -2.08 -1.12 -8.26
C GLY A 155 -1.73 0.23 -7.61
N LEU A 156 -0.84 0.24 -6.60
CA LEU A 156 -0.36 1.50 -6.01
C LEU A 156 0.63 2.23 -6.92
N GLN A 157 1.47 1.50 -7.66
CA GLN A 157 2.35 2.10 -8.68
C GLN A 157 1.50 2.81 -9.74
N ASP A 158 0.46 2.17 -10.28
CA ASP A 158 -0.43 2.78 -11.27
C ASP A 158 -1.16 4.02 -10.72
N GLN A 159 -1.63 3.96 -9.47
CA GLN A 159 -2.28 5.10 -8.82
C GLN A 159 -1.31 6.28 -8.62
N THR A 160 -0.10 6.01 -8.13
CA THR A 160 0.92 7.07 -7.93
C THR A 160 1.42 7.64 -9.25
N LEU A 161 1.53 6.81 -10.29
CA LEU A 161 1.87 7.21 -11.66
C LEU A 161 0.84 8.18 -12.24
N SER A 162 -0.45 7.86 -12.16
CA SER A 162 -1.52 8.77 -12.60
C SER A 162 -1.51 10.10 -11.84
N LEU A 163 -1.27 10.07 -10.52
CA LEU A 163 -1.18 11.30 -9.73
C LEU A 163 0.01 12.19 -10.11
N VAL A 164 1.21 11.61 -10.28
CA VAL A 164 2.38 12.39 -10.69
C VAL A 164 2.24 12.88 -12.15
N MET A 165 1.64 12.09 -13.04
CA MET A 165 1.38 12.52 -14.42
C MET A 165 0.41 13.71 -14.45
N ARG A 166 -0.66 13.67 -13.66
CA ARG A 166 -1.59 14.81 -13.48
C ARG A 166 -0.89 16.06 -12.93
N SER A 167 0.19 15.90 -12.17
CA SER A 167 0.99 17.00 -11.63
C SER A 167 1.97 17.56 -12.66
N GLU A 168 2.79 16.71 -13.28
CA GLU A 168 3.92 17.10 -14.13
C GLU A 168 3.52 17.34 -15.58
N ARG A 169 2.58 16.55 -16.12
CA ARG A 169 2.10 16.59 -17.52
C ARG A 169 0.58 16.47 -17.59
N PRO A 170 -0.17 17.47 -17.06
CA PRO A 170 -1.63 17.44 -17.02
C PRO A 170 -2.27 17.41 -18.42
N ASP A 171 -1.57 17.92 -19.43
CA ASP A 171 -1.92 17.84 -20.84
C ASP A 171 -1.95 16.38 -21.33
N VAL A 172 -0.90 15.61 -21.02
CA VAL A 172 -0.78 14.21 -21.42
C VAL A 172 -1.74 13.31 -20.65
N GLU A 173 -1.94 13.54 -19.35
CA GLU A 173 -2.90 12.74 -18.57
C GLU A 173 -4.35 12.99 -19.03
N LYS A 174 -4.72 14.22 -19.39
CA LYS A 174 -6.04 14.50 -19.97
C LYS A 174 -6.24 13.77 -21.29
N GLU A 175 -5.25 13.83 -22.18
CA GLU A 175 -5.30 13.11 -23.44
C GLU A 175 -5.39 11.59 -23.22
N ARG A 176 -4.67 11.06 -22.23
CA ARG A 176 -4.77 9.64 -21.82
C ARG A 176 -6.16 9.28 -21.30
N GLU A 177 -6.76 10.11 -20.44
CA GLU A 177 -8.12 9.91 -19.92
C GLU A 177 -9.16 9.94 -21.08
N GLU A 178 -9.04 10.90 -22.00
CA GLU A 178 -9.89 11.02 -23.19
C GLU A 178 -9.72 9.83 -24.14
N LEU A 179 -8.48 9.42 -24.42
CA LEU A 179 -8.15 8.27 -25.25
C LEU A 179 -8.74 6.98 -24.64
N LEU A 180 -8.58 6.76 -23.33
CA LEU A 180 -9.13 5.59 -22.64
C LEU A 180 -10.65 5.57 -22.70
N LYS A 181 -11.30 6.72 -22.49
CA LYS A 181 -12.76 6.84 -22.58
C LYS A 181 -13.23 6.50 -23.99
N LEU A 182 -12.60 7.08 -25.01
CA LEU A 182 -12.99 6.93 -26.40
C LEU A 182 -12.68 5.52 -26.93
N GLN A 183 -11.57 4.90 -26.54
CA GLN A 183 -11.31 3.47 -26.77
C GLN A 183 -12.37 2.58 -26.09
N GLY A 184 -12.84 2.97 -24.91
CA GLY A 184 -13.95 2.30 -24.22
C GLY A 184 -15.25 2.36 -25.01
N GLU A 185 -15.61 3.54 -25.52
CA GLU A 185 -16.78 3.77 -26.37
C GLU A 185 -16.70 2.98 -27.68
N TYR A 186 -15.54 2.95 -28.34
CA TYR A 186 -15.34 2.17 -29.56
C TYR A 186 -15.40 0.66 -29.33
N LYS A 187 -14.81 0.15 -28.25
CA LYS A 187 -14.92 -1.27 -27.89
C LYS A 187 -16.36 -1.67 -27.58
N LEU A 188 -17.11 -0.79 -26.93
CA LEU A 188 -18.52 -0.99 -26.69
C LEU A 188 -19.31 -1.02 -28.01
N ARG A 189 -19.08 -0.05 -28.89
CA ARG A 189 -19.75 0.03 -30.19
C ARG A 189 -19.45 -1.20 -31.06
N LEU A 190 -18.20 -1.66 -31.09
CA LEU A 190 -17.83 -2.92 -31.76
C LEU A 190 -18.61 -4.10 -31.20
N ASN A 191 -18.73 -4.22 -29.88
CA ASN A 191 -19.49 -5.31 -29.26
C ASN A 191 -21.00 -5.23 -29.56
N GLU A 192 -21.57 -4.02 -29.66
CA GLU A 192 -22.95 -3.83 -30.10
C GLU A 192 -23.14 -4.26 -31.55
N LEU A 193 -22.23 -3.87 -32.44
CA LEU A 193 -22.25 -4.25 -33.85
C LEU A 193 -22.06 -5.77 -34.03
N GLU A 194 -21.17 -6.41 -33.26
CA GLU A 194 -21.02 -7.86 -33.24
C GLU A 194 -22.29 -8.57 -32.78
N LYS A 195 -22.97 -8.07 -31.74
CA LYS A 195 -24.26 -8.63 -31.31
C LYS A 195 -25.35 -8.43 -32.34
N ALA A 196 -25.42 -7.25 -32.96
CA ALA A 196 -26.37 -6.96 -34.02
C ALA A 196 -26.15 -7.89 -35.22
N LEU A 197 -24.89 -8.16 -35.57
CA LEU A 197 -24.52 -9.12 -36.61
C LEU A 197 -24.97 -10.55 -36.25
N LEU A 198 -24.67 -11.01 -35.04
CA LEU A 198 -25.08 -12.34 -34.57
C LEU A 198 -26.60 -12.48 -34.49
N GLN A 199 -27.29 -11.42 -34.08
CA GLN A 199 -28.74 -11.38 -34.03
C GLN A 199 -29.35 -11.40 -35.43
N ALA A 200 -28.84 -10.60 -36.37
CA ALA A 200 -29.26 -10.64 -37.77
C ALA A 200 -29.04 -12.02 -38.41
N LEU A 201 -27.92 -12.70 -38.09
CA LEU A 201 -27.65 -14.07 -38.52
C LEU A 201 -28.59 -15.10 -37.89
N SER A 202 -28.98 -14.91 -36.63
CA SER A 202 -29.89 -15.81 -35.91
C SER A 202 -31.35 -15.63 -36.30
N ASP A 203 -31.76 -14.39 -36.56
CA ASP A 203 -33.12 -14.02 -36.95
C ASP A 203 -33.39 -14.35 -38.43
N ALA A 204 -32.33 -14.51 -39.23
CA ALA A 204 -32.39 -15.04 -40.59
C ALA A 204 -32.74 -16.55 -40.59
N SER A 205 -34.00 -16.89 -40.30
CA SER A 205 -34.52 -18.24 -40.44
C SER A 205 -34.85 -18.53 -41.91
N GLY A 206 -33.91 -19.10 -42.66
CA GLY A 206 -34.08 -19.43 -44.08
C GLY A 206 -32.77 -19.42 -44.86
N ASN A 207 -32.85 -19.42 -46.19
CA ASN A 207 -31.69 -19.23 -47.05
C ASN A 207 -31.30 -17.74 -47.02
N ILE A 208 -30.20 -17.42 -46.34
CA ILE A 208 -29.70 -16.04 -46.11
C ILE A 208 -29.49 -15.28 -47.43
N LEU A 209 -29.27 -16.00 -48.53
CA LEU A 209 -29.10 -15.45 -49.87
C LEU A 209 -30.40 -14.91 -50.49
N ASP A 210 -31.57 -15.20 -49.92
CA ASP A 210 -32.87 -14.84 -50.50
C ASP A 210 -33.48 -13.58 -49.86
N ASP A 211 -32.87 -13.02 -48.81
CA ASP A 211 -33.33 -11.78 -48.16
C ASP A 211 -32.32 -10.65 -48.34
N ASP A 212 -32.52 -9.87 -49.42
CA ASP A 212 -31.69 -8.71 -49.77
C ASP A 212 -31.57 -7.70 -48.60
N LYS A 213 -32.58 -7.59 -47.73
CA LYS A 213 -32.54 -6.66 -46.58
C LYS A 213 -31.59 -7.14 -45.50
N VAL A 214 -31.48 -8.46 -45.30
CA VAL A 214 -30.52 -9.05 -44.37
C VAL A 214 -29.10 -8.86 -44.91
N ILE A 215 -28.89 -9.03 -46.21
CA ILE A 215 -27.59 -8.82 -46.86
C ILE A 215 -27.14 -7.36 -46.73
N GLU A 216 -28.00 -6.40 -47.06
CA GLU A 216 -27.70 -4.96 -46.92
C GLU A 216 -27.38 -4.58 -45.46
N SER A 217 -28.15 -5.11 -44.51
CA SER A 217 -27.92 -4.86 -43.08
C SER A 217 -26.59 -5.45 -42.60
N LEU A 218 -26.22 -6.65 -43.06
CA LEU A 218 -24.93 -7.28 -42.74
C LEU A 218 -23.76 -6.52 -43.35
N GLU A 219 -23.89 -6.04 -44.59
CA GLU A 219 -22.87 -5.20 -45.23
C GLU A 219 -22.67 -3.87 -44.50
N GLN A 220 -23.77 -3.23 -44.07
CA GLN A 220 -23.70 -1.99 -43.29
C GLN A 220 -23.00 -2.22 -41.94
N ILE A 221 -23.41 -3.24 -41.18
CA ILE A 221 -22.81 -3.56 -39.88
C ILE A 221 -21.31 -3.86 -40.03
N LYS A 222 -20.94 -4.63 -41.06
CA LYS A 222 -19.54 -4.94 -41.36
C LYS A 222 -18.73 -3.68 -41.67
N LYS A 223 -19.28 -2.77 -42.48
CA LYS A 223 -18.63 -1.51 -42.82
C LYS A 223 -18.45 -0.62 -41.58
N GLU A 224 -19.49 -0.46 -40.75
CA GLU A 224 -19.40 0.28 -39.49
C GLU A 224 -18.33 -0.31 -38.55
N SER A 225 -18.26 -1.65 -38.42
CA SER A 225 -17.23 -2.31 -37.61
C SER A 225 -15.82 -2.02 -38.12
N GLN A 226 -15.59 -2.11 -39.43
CA GLN A 226 -14.30 -1.79 -40.05
C GLN A 226 -13.89 -0.33 -39.85
N GLU A 227 -14.84 0.61 -39.93
CA GLU A 227 -14.59 2.02 -39.65
C GLU A 227 -14.18 2.26 -38.19
N VAL A 228 -14.82 1.57 -37.25
CA VAL A 228 -14.47 1.66 -35.82
C VAL A 228 -13.09 1.05 -35.55
N GLU A 229 -12.78 -0.11 -36.14
CA GLU A 229 -11.44 -0.73 -36.04
C GLU A 229 -10.35 0.19 -36.59
N HIS A 230 -10.59 0.81 -37.75
CA HIS A 230 -9.65 1.77 -38.32
C HIS A 230 -9.44 2.99 -37.41
N LYS A 231 -10.51 3.51 -36.78
CA LYS A 231 -10.39 4.61 -35.81
C LYS A 231 -9.56 4.21 -34.59
N ILE A 232 -9.75 3.00 -34.06
CA ILE A 232 -8.90 2.49 -32.97
C ILE A 232 -7.44 2.40 -33.43
N ALA A 233 -7.17 1.87 -34.63
CA ALA A 233 -5.82 1.76 -35.17
C ALA A 233 -5.15 3.13 -35.37
N SER A 234 -5.91 4.15 -35.77
CA SER A 234 -5.40 5.53 -35.96
C SER A 234 -4.94 6.21 -34.66
N GLN A 235 -5.31 5.67 -33.50
CA GLN A 235 -4.92 6.20 -32.19
C GLN A 235 -3.58 5.67 -31.67
N THR A 236 -2.93 4.79 -32.42
CA THR A 236 -1.66 4.16 -32.01
C THR A 236 -0.56 5.19 -31.76
N GLU A 237 -0.44 6.20 -32.62
CA GLU A 237 0.58 7.25 -32.47
C GLU A 237 0.40 8.06 -31.17
N THR A 238 -0.84 8.44 -30.86
CA THR A 238 -1.16 9.13 -29.60
C THR A 238 -0.86 8.23 -28.40
N GLN A 239 -1.18 6.94 -28.49
CA GLN A 239 -0.89 5.96 -27.45
C GLN A 239 0.62 5.82 -27.22
N ASP A 240 1.42 5.74 -28.28
CA ASP A 240 2.88 5.65 -28.19
C ASP A 240 3.50 6.89 -27.55
N ARG A 241 3.00 8.09 -27.89
CA ARG A 241 3.41 9.35 -27.26
C ARG A 241 3.12 9.35 -25.76
N ILE A 242 1.92 8.93 -25.36
CA ILE A 242 1.54 8.83 -23.94
C ILE A 242 2.46 7.82 -23.24
N LEU A 243 2.73 6.67 -23.86
CA LEU A 243 3.60 5.64 -23.30
C LEU A 243 5.04 6.14 -23.10
N GLU A 244 5.57 6.93 -24.02
CA GLU A 244 6.91 7.52 -23.90
C GLU A 244 7.02 8.43 -22.67
N VAL A 245 6.06 9.32 -22.46
CA VAL A 245 6.03 10.20 -21.27
C VAL A 245 5.82 9.38 -20.00
N THR A 246 4.96 8.36 -20.06
CA THR A 246 4.67 7.47 -18.92
C THR A 246 5.92 6.73 -18.45
N ARG A 247 6.72 6.19 -19.38
CA ARG A 247 7.99 5.50 -19.08
C ARG A 247 8.97 6.37 -18.32
N GLY A 248 8.97 7.69 -18.56
CA GLY A 248 9.84 8.62 -17.83
C GLY A 248 9.50 8.75 -16.34
N LEU A 249 8.23 8.56 -15.96
CA LEU A 249 7.76 8.69 -14.57
C LEU A 249 7.58 7.34 -13.85
N GLU A 250 7.61 6.24 -14.59
CA GLU A 250 7.44 4.89 -14.06
C GLU A 250 8.45 4.51 -12.96
N PRO A 251 9.76 4.83 -13.05
CA PRO A 251 10.71 4.54 -11.97
C PRO A 251 10.38 5.26 -10.65
N PHE A 252 9.87 6.48 -10.73
CA PHE A 252 9.43 7.25 -9.57
C PHE A 252 8.17 6.64 -8.94
N ALA A 253 7.18 6.26 -9.76
CA ALA A 253 5.97 5.59 -9.29
C ALA A 253 6.27 4.23 -8.64
N ALA A 254 7.16 3.43 -9.25
CA ALA A 254 7.60 2.16 -8.69
C ALA A 254 8.30 2.35 -7.34
N THR A 255 9.17 3.36 -7.22
CA THR A 255 9.83 3.70 -5.94
C THR A 255 8.82 4.15 -4.90
N SER A 256 7.82 4.94 -5.29
CA SER A 256 6.73 5.41 -4.42
C SER A 256 5.94 4.24 -3.84
N ALA A 257 5.57 3.27 -4.66
CA ALA A 257 4.93 2.05 -4.18
C ALA A 257 5.82 1.31 -3.17
N ARG A 258 7.11 1.11 -3.46
CA ARG A 258 8.06 0.44 -2.55
C ARG A 258 8.20 1.17 -1.21
N VAL A 259 8.21 2.51 -1.21
CA VAL A 259 8.26 3.34 0.01
C VAL A 259 7.03 3.07 0.88
N PHE A 260 5.83 3.02 0.29
CA PHE A 260 4.61 2.67 1.03
C PHE A 260 4.69 1.26 1.64
N PHE A 261 5.08 0.24 0.86
CA PHE A 261 5.18 -1.12 1.40
C PHE A 261 6.29 -1.26 2.46
N ALA A 262 7.33 -0.41 2.42
CA ALA A 262 8.29 -0.31 3.49
C ALA A 262 7.69 0.31 4.76
N LEU A 263 6.80 1.29 4.66
CA LEU A 263 6.03 1.78 5.82
C LEU A 263 5.09 0.70 6.36
N GLN A 264 4.39 -0.01 5.48
CA GLN A 264 3.44 -1.06 5.89
C GLN A 264 4.13 -2.21 6.63
N SER A 265 5.38 -2.52 6.28
CA SER A 265 6.14 -3.58 6.96
C SER A 265 6.61 -3.20 8.37
N LEU A 266 6.59 -1.90 8.73
CA LEU A 266 6.95 -1.44 10.08
C LEU A 266 6.03 -1.99 11.18
N ARG A 267 4.81 -2.44 10.85
CA ARG A 267 3.94 -3.16 11.80
C ARG A 267 4.60 -4.40 12.42
N HIS A 268 5.56 -5.01 11.72
CA HIS A 268 6.34 -6.13 12.23
C HIS A 268 7.44 -5.69 13.22
N VAL A 269 7.81 -4.40 13.21
CA VAL A 269 8.77 -3.80 14.15
C VAL A 269 8.04 -3.36 15.43
N HIS A 270 6.87 -2.75 15.30
CA HIS A 270 6.05 -2.34 16.43
C HIS A 270 4.56 -2.37 16.08
N PHE A 271 3.73 -2.88 16.98
CA PHE A 271 2.28 -3.02 16.79
C PHE A 271 1.53 -1.69 16.60
N LEU A 272 2.16 -0.54 16.88
CA LEU A 272 1.56 0.79 16.65
C LEU A 272 1.85 1.34 15.25
N TYR A 273 2.75 0.72 14.48
CA TYR A 273 3.20 1.25 13.20
C TYR A 273 2.26 0.82 12.06
N HIS A 274 1.08 1.42 12.05
CA HIS A 274 0.06 1.21 11.05
C HIS A 274 -0.07 2.45 10.16
N PHE A 275 0.38 2.32 8.90
CA PHE A 275 0.27 3.38 7.90
C PHE A 275 -0.74 2.96 6.82
N SER A 276 -1.78 3.77 6.66
CA SER A 276 -2.80 3.52 5.63
C SER A 276 -2.35 4.03 4.26
N VAL A 277 -2.87 3.42 3.18
CA VAL A 277 -2.67 3.92 1.82
C VAL A 277 -3.18 5.36 1.71
N GLN A 278 -4.33 5.67 2.31
CA GLN A 278 -4.92 7.01 2.25
C GLN A 278 -3.99 8.07 2.86
N THR A 279 -3.34 7.75 3.99
CA THR A 279 -2.31 8.60 4.61
C THR A 279 -1.14 8.81 3.65
N PHE A 280 -0.63 7.73 3.05
CA PHE A 280 0.47 7.80 2.11
C PHE A 280 0.13 8.64 0.86
N MET A 281 -1.08 8.48 0.31
CA MET A 281 -1.55 9.27 -0.82
C MET A 281 -1.69 10.76 -0.50
N HIS A 282 -2.03 11.11 0.74
CA HIS A 282 -2.01 12.49 1.22
C HIS A 282 -0.59 13.06 1.32
N VAL A 283 0.38 12.27 1.82
CA VAL A 283 1.80 12.68 1.80
C VAL A 283 2.28 12.83 0.34
N PHE A 284 1.90 11.92 -0.54
CA PHE A 284 2.25 11.95 -1.95
C PHE A 284 1.68 13.19 -2.67
N SER A 285 0.45 13.60 -2.37
CA SER A 285 -0.09 14.84 -2.93
C SER A 285 0.75 16.06 -2.52
N ARG A 286 1.17 16.12 -1.24
CA ARG A 286 2.11 17.15 -0.77
C ARG A 286 3.45 17.12 -1.49
N VAL A 287 4.00 15.93 -1.77
CA VAL A 287 5.23 15.78 -2.58
C VAL A 287 5.06 16.47 -3.94
N THR A 288 3.95 16.18 -4.64
CA THR A 288 3.69 16.81 -5.94
C THR A 288 3.43 18.31 -5.85
N GLU A 289 2.79 18.79 -4.78
CA GLU A 289 2.55 20.22 -4.54
C GLU A 289 3.85 20.99 -4.28
N GLU A 290 4.73 20.47 -3.43
CA GLU A 290 6.04 21.07 -3.16
C GLU A 290 6.93 21.04 -4.40
N ALA A 291 6.90 19.94 -5.17
CA ALA A 291 7.64 19.85 -6.42
C ALA A 291 7.22 20.92 -7.43
N LYS A 292 5.95 21.33 -7.48
CA LYS A 292 5.48 22.42 -8.34
C LYS A 292 6.04 23.79 -7.94
N LYS A 293 6.28 24.03 -6.64
CA LYS A 293 6.89 25.29 -6.17
C LYS A 293 8.34 25.41 -6.65
N GLU A 294 9.04 24.28 -6.75
CA GLU A 294 10.42 24.16 -7.25
C GLU A 294 10.48 23.88 -8.78
N ALA A 295 9.60 24.50 -9.58
CA ALA A 295 9.47 24.22 -11.03
C ALA A 295 10.74 24.45 -11.88
N LYS A 296 11.73 25.20 -11.38
CA LYS A 296 12.95 25.57 -12.12
C LYS A 296 14.08 24.54 -12.03
N VAL A 297 13.94 23.49 -11.20
CA VAL A 297 14.98 22.46 -11.05
C VAL A 297 15.06 21.62 -12.33
N PRO A 298 16.24 21.48 -12.96
CA PRO A 298 16.38 20.78 -14.24
C PRO A 298 16.15 19.27 -14.11
N ASP A 299 16.59 18.66 -13.01
CA ASP A 299 16.34 17.25 -12.71
C ASP A 299 15.05 17.10 -11.87
N ARG A 300 13.91 17.01 -12.56
CA ARG A 300 12.60 16.82 -11.93
C ARG A 300 12.49 15.48 -11.21
N SER A 301 13.08 14.42 -11.77
CA SER A 301 13.07 13.08 -11.18
C SER A 301 13.75 13.03 -9.82
N GLU A 302 14.96 13.57 -9.70
CA GLU A 302 15.69 13.57 -8.42
C GLU A 302 15.02 14.48 -7.39
N LEU A 303 14.44 15.61 -7.82
CA LEU A 303 13.65 16.47 -6.93
C LEU A 303 12.45 15.71 -6.35
N LEU A 304 11.67 15.03 -7.20
CA LEU A 304 10.50 14.25 -6.76
C LEU A 304 10.91 13.13 -5.80
N LEU A 305 12.00 12.39 -6.09
CA LEU A 305 12.52 11.36 -5.20
C LEU A 305 12.97 11.95 -3.85
N ARG A 306 13.73 13.05 -3.87
CA ARG A 306 14.18 13.75 -2.65
C ARG A 306 13.00 14.15 -1.77
N LEU A 307 11.97 14.76 -2.36
CA LEU A 307 10.76 15.18 -1.65
C LEU A 307 9.95 13.99 -1.15
N LEU A 308 9.81 12.93 -1.95
CA LEU A 308 9.12 11.70 -1.56
C LEU A 308 9.75 11.11 -0.30
N PHE A 309 11.06 10.88 -0.30
CA PHE A 309 11.75 10.30 0.85
C PHE A 309 11.68 11.22 2.06
N LYS A 310 11.92 12.52 1.90
CA LYS A 310 11.95 13.47 3.02
C LYS A 310 10.58 13.65 3.67
N LEU A 311 9.55 13.99 2.89
CA LEU A 311 8.21 14.22 3.45
C LEU A 311 7.60 12.96 4.03
N THR A 312 7.85 11.79 3.41
CA THR A 312 7.39 10.51 3.96
C THR A 312 8.12 10.14 5.24
N PHE A 313 9.44 10.36 5.30
CA PHE A 313 10.23 10.11 6.50
C PHE A 313 9.79 11.02 7.65
N ASP A 314 9.65 12.32 7.41
CA ASP A 314 9.22 13.28 8.42
C ASP A 314 7.83 12.95 8.94
N HIS A 315 6.89 12.61 8.05
CA HIS A 315 5.54 12.19 8.45
C HIS A 315 5.55 10.92 9.29
N ALA A 316 6.31 9.90 8.88
CA ALA A 316 6.41 8.65 9.63
C ALA A 316 7.07 8.85 11.00
N CYS A 317 8.13 9.67 11.08
CA CYS A 317 8.91 9.89 12.29
C CYS A 317 8.12 10.49 13.45
N VAL A 318 7.00 11.16 13.19
CA VAL A 318 6.08 11.64 14.24
C VAL A 318 5.51 10.47 15.05
N SER A 319 5.29 9.33 14.41
CA SER A 319 4.68 8.14 15.02
C SER A 319 5.71 7.10 15.49
N LEU A 320 6.98 7.25 15.10
CA LEU A 320 8.04 6.29 15.42
C LEU A 320 8.71 6.60 16.76
N LEU A 321 9.17 5.53 17.42
CA LEU A 321 10.10 5.66 18.53
C LEU A 321 11.45 6.13 18.00
N GLU A 322 12.18 6.93 18.80
CA GLU A 322 13.47 7.50 18.39
C GLU A 322 14.45 6.44 17.86
N ARG A 323 14.55 5.31 18.55
CA ARG A 323 15.41 4.17 18.17
C ARG A 323 15.06 3.52 16.83
N HIS A 324 13.85 3.74 16.30
CA HIS A 324 13.40 3.16 15.03
C HIS A 324 13.48 4.14 13.85
N LYS A 325 13.76 5.42 14.09
CA LYS A 325 13.91 6.41 13.01
C LYS A 325 15.08 6.07 12.08
N LEU A 326 16.24 5.74 12.64
CA LEU A 326 17.41 5.33 11.85
C LEU A 326 17.14 4.05 11.04
N LEU A 327 16.35 3.12 11.59
CA LEU A 327 15.95 1.90 10.87
C LEU A 327 15.15 2.24 9.60
N LEU A 328 14.17 3.14 9.71
CA LEU A 328 13.41 3.59 8.55
C LEU A 328 14.31 4.33 7.54
N ALA A 329 15.20 5.20 8.03
CA ALA A 329 16.14 5.93 7.18
C ALA A 329 17.06 5.00 6.38
N LEU A 330 17.60 3.96 7.03
CA LEU A 330 18.40 2.93 6.35
C LEU A 330 17.59 2.16 5.32
N ARG A 331 16.32 1.82 5.63
CA ARG A 331 15.45 1.15 4.67
C ARG A 331 15.16 2.05 3.46
N PHE A 332 14.99 3.35 3.67
CA PHE A 332 14.81 4.32 2.58
C PHE A 332 16.09 4.49 1.77
N ALA A 333 17.28 4.52 2.39
CA ALA A 333 18.55 4.58 1.69
C ALA A 333 18.73 3.38 0.76
N GLN A 334 18.41 2.18 1.24
CA GLN A 334 18.39 0.97 0.41
C GLN A 334 17.43 1.09 -0.77
N LEU A 335 16.23 1.64 -0.57
CA LEU A 335 15.26 1.82 -1.64
C LEU A 335 15.70 2.87 -2.68
N LYS A 336 16.34 3.96 -2.25
CA LYS A 336 16.88 4.99 -3.15
C LYS A 336 17.99 4.43 -4.04
N LEU A 337 18.81 3.53 -3.50
CA LEU A 337 19.94 2.93 -4.20
C LEU A 337 19.57 1.73 -5.08
N LEU A 338 18.34 1.23 -4.99
CA LEU A 338 17.88 0.08 -5.77
C LEU A 338 17.89 0.39 -7.27
N GLY A 339 18.59 -0.42 -8.07
CA GLY A 339 18.75 -0.19 -9.52
C GLY A 339 19.70 0.97 -9.88
N SER A 340 20.40 1.55 -8.89
CA SER A 340 21.50 2.47 -9.14
C SER A 340 22.80 1.72 -9.42
N GLN A 341 23.88 2.44 -9.80
CA GLN A 341 25.22 1.83 -9.92
C GLN A 341 25.73 1.24 -8.59
N LEU A 342 25.14 1.65 -7.46
CA LEU A 342 25.47 1.19 -6.12
C LEU A 342 24.28 0.49 -5.46
N GLU A 343 23.81 -0.59 -6.06
CA GLU A 343 22.85 -1.46 -5.39
C GLU A 343 23.53 -2.20 -4.24
N LEU A 344 22.89 -2.20 -3.06
CA LEU A 344 23.42 -2.89 -1.88
C LEU A 344 23.35 -4.40 -2.09
N ASP A 345 24.51 -5.06 -2.08
CA ASP A 345 24.60 -6.50 -2.30
C ASP A 345 23.84 -7.27 -1.22
N THR A 346 23.12 -8.31 -1.64
CA THR A 346 22.41 -9.21 -0.73
C THR A 346 23.37 -9.93 0.23
N ILE A 347 24.62 -10.19 -0.21
CA ILE A 347 25.65 -10.81 0.64
C ILE A 347 26.04 -9.85 1.78
N ASP A 348 26.29 -8.58 1.47
CA ASP A 348 26.63 -7.54 2.46
C ASP A 348 25.50 -7.35 3.48
N LEU A 349 24.25 -7.34 3.00
CA LEU A 349 23.07 -7.24 3.87
C LEU A 349 22.91 -8.48 4.75
N ASN A 350 23.12 -9.68 4.23
CA ASN A 350 23.06 -10.91 5.01
C ASN A 350 24.13 -10.95 6.10
N PHE A 351 25.33 -10.42 5.82
CA PHE A 351 26.38 -10.25 6.82
C PHE A 351 25.90 -9.31 7.95
N LEU A 352 25.38 -8.13 7.61
CA LEU A 352 24.86 -7.17 8.58
C LEU A 352 23.70 -7.74 9.43
N PHE A 353 22.85 -8.58 8.84
CA PHE A 353 21.73 -9.24 9.53
C PHE A 353 22.13 -10.51 10.29
N GLY A 354 23.41 -10.89 10.29
CA GLY A 354 23.90 -12.10 10.95
C GLY A 354 23.35 -13.40 10.36
N LYS A 355 22.92 -13.38 9.09
CA LYS A 355 22.39 -14.55 8.37
C LYS A 355 23.48 -15.42 7.74
N VAL A 356 24.73 -14.97 7.79
CA VAL A 356 25.88 -15.73 7.30
C VAL A 356 26.45 -16.54 8.47
N ALA A 357 26.50 -17.86 8.33
CA ALA A 357 27.16 -18.71 9.29
C ALA A 357 28.67 -18.40 9.32
N ALA A 358 29.20 -18.14 10.51
CA ALA A 358 30.65 -18.11 10.71
C ALA A 358 31.17 -19.54 10.59
N ASP A 359 31.99 -19.82 9.58
CA ASP A 359 32.73 -21.08 9.55
C ASP A 359 33.75 -21.11 10.70
N PRO A 360 34.15 -22.30 11.18
CA PRO A 360 35.25 -22.41 12.13
C PRO A 360 36.50 -21.69 11.59
N VAL A 361 37.19 -21.00 12.50
CA VAL A 361 38.29 -20.01 12.32
C VAL A 361 39.49 -20.51 11.47
N SER A 362 39.49 -21.76 11.03
CA SER A 362 40.58 -22.46 10.37
C SER A 362 40.82 -22.11 8.89
N SER A 363 40.01 -21.24 8.26
CA SER A 363 40.12 -20.94 6.81
C SER A 363 40.63 -19.52 6.47
N SER A 364 40.85 -18.64 7.45
CA SER A 364 41.32 -17.26 7.23
C SER A 364 42.74 -17.01 7.77
N PRO A 365 43.55 -16.15 7.13
CA PRO A 365 44.85 -15.76 7.67
C PRO A 365 44.70 -15.11 9.06
N PRO A 366 45.57 -15.41 10.02
CA PRO A 366 45.48 -14.86 11.37
C PRO A 366 45.63 -13.33 11.33
N LEU A 367 44.74 -12.62 12.03
CA LEU A 367 44.88 -11.18 12.25
C LEU A 367 46.00 -10.89 13.27
N PRO A 368 46.60 -9.69 13.25
CA PRO A 368 47.60 -9.27 14.23
C PRO A 368 47.10 -9.32 15.68
N ASP A 369 48.03 -9.29 16.64
CA ASP A 369 47.72 -9.19 18.06
C ASP A 369 46.88 -7.93 18.36
N GLY A 370 45.79 -8.08 19.14
CA GLY A 370 44.87 -7.00 19.49
C GLY A 370 43.44 -7.17 18.95
N PHE A 371 43.20 -8.12 18.05
CA PHE A 371 41.87 -8.49 17.58
C PHE A 371 41.32 -9.69 18.34
N SER A 372 40.05 -9.63 18.73
CA SER A 372 39.33 -10.76 19.33
C SER A 372 39.04 -11.85 18.29
N ALA A 373 38.86 -13.10 18.75
CA ALA A 373 38.46 -14.21 17.88
C ALA A 373 37.15 -13.93 17.11
N LYS A 374 36.22 -13.17 17.72
CA LYS A 374 34.97 -12.76 17.06
C LYS A 374 35.20 -11.75 15.94
N GLN A 375 36.07 -10.75 16.15
CA GLN A 375 36.44 -9.79 15.11
C GLN A 375 37.17 -10.49 13.96
N ALA A 376 38.07 -11.43 14.27
CA ALA A 376 38.74 -12.24 13.25
C ALA A 376 37.76 -13.07 12.42
N ALA A 377 36.79 -13.74 13.07
CA ALA A 377 35.73 -14.47 12.37
C ALA A 377 34.87 -13.56 11.49
N ASN A 378 34.48 -12.38 11.98
CA ASN A 378 33.70 -11.42 11.20
C ASN A 378 34.47 -10.91 9.97
N VAL A 379 35.75 -10.59 10.12
CA VAL A 379 36.61 -10.17 9.01
C VAL A 379 36.78 -11.29 7.99
N ALA A 380 36.94 -12.54 8.43
CA ALA A 380 37.03 -13.72 7.57
C ALA A 380 35.75 -13.94 6.74
N VAL A 381 34.59 -13.69 7.33
CA VAL A 381 33.31 -13.75 6.62
C VAL A 381 33.22 -12.60 5.60
N LEU A 382 33.54 -11.38 6.03
CA LEU A 382 33.47 -10.18 5.18
C LEU A 382 34.42 -10.28 3.98
N SER A 383 35.63 -10.84 4.16
CA SER A 383 36.63 -10.98 3.09
C SER A 383 36.25 -11.95 1.98
N ARG A 384 35.13 -12.69 2.09
CA ARG A 384 34.61 -13.55 1.01
C ARG A 384 34.06 -12.73 -0.15
N THR A 385 33.59 -11.52 0.12
CA THR A 385 33.11 -10.61 -0.91
C THR A 385 34.31 -9.97 -1.62
N SER A 386 34.25 -9.87 -2.95
CA SER A 386 35.33 -9.30 -3.77
C SER A 386 35.76 -7.90 -3.31
N LYS A 387 34.83 -7.09 -2.78
CA LYS A 387 35.08 -5.75 -2.23
C LYS A 387 35.98 -5.72 -1.00
N PHE A 388 36.09 -6.84 -0.27
CA PHE A 388 36.80 -6.93 1.01
C PHE A 388 37.87 -8.04 1.04
N ALA A 389 38.14 -8.69 -0.09
CA ALA A 389 39.13 -9.78 -0.17
C ALA A 389 40.52 -9.36 0.35
N ALA A 390 40.92 -8.11 0.09
CA ALA A 390 42.19 -7.56 0.56
C ALA A 390 42.18 -7.08 2.03
N LEU A 391 41.02 -7.05 2.70
CA LEU A 391 40.89 -6.49 4.06
C LEU A 391 41.82 -7.17 5.09
N PRO A 392 41.95 -8.51 5.15
CA PRO A 392 42.87 -9.16 6.09
C PRO A 392 44.35 -8.86 5.82
N GLU A 393 44.71 -8.63 4.55
CA GLU A 393 46.07 -8.23 4.16
C GLU A 393 46.36 -6.79 4.54
N LEU A 394 45.41 -5.88 4.32
CA LEU A 394 45.51 -4.47 4.70
C LEU A 394 45.60 -4.27 6.22
N ILE A 395 44.90 -5.10 7.00
CA ILE A 395 45.01 -5.09 8.46
C ILE A 395 46.41 -5.50 8.91
N ARG A 396 47.03 -6.47 8.22
CA ARG A 396 48.38 -6.95 8.54
C ARG A 396 49.47 -5.96 8.11
N SER A 397 49.32 -5.32 6.96
CA SER A 397 50.32 -4.38 6.45
C SER A 397 50.39 -3.08 7.27
N ASP A 398 49.27 -2.65 7.86
CA ASP A 398 49.14 -1.39 8.60
C ASP A 398 48.53 -1.60 10.01
N ALA A 399 49.07 -2.56 10.76
CA ALA A 399 48.54 -2.95 12.05
C ALA A 399 48.41 -1.78 13.04
N SER A 400 49.31 -0.79 12.97
CA SER A 400 49.27 0.40 13.83
C SER A 400 48.04 1.28 13.58
N SER A 401 47.67 1.53 12.33
CA SER A 401 46.51 2.39 12.03
C SER A 401 45.20 1.68 12.36
N TRP A 402 45.14 0.37 12.13
CA TRP A 402 43.98 -0.43 12.55
C TRP A 402 43.87 -0.56 14.07
N ALA A 403 44.97 -0.62 14.81
CA ALA A 403 44.96 -0.54 16.27
C ALA A 403 44.49 0.84 16.76
N SER A 404 44.90 1.93 16.09
CA SER A 404 44.38 3.28 16.36
C SER A 404 42.89 3.39 16.07
N PHE A 405 42.41 2.79 14.97
CA PHE A 405 40.98 2.69 14.67
C PHE A 405 40.21 1.95 15.77
N LEU A 406 40.71 0.80 16.23
CA LEU A 406 40.07 0.03 17.30
C LEU A 406 40.01 0.79 18.63
N SER A 407 41.03 1.59 18.94
CA SER A 407 41.10 2.39 20.17
C SER A 407 40.42 3.77 20.06
N SER A 408 40.07 4.22 18.86
CA SER A 408 39.40 5.50 18.63
C SER A 408 38.01 5.53 19.26
N GLU A 409 37.63 6.69 19.80
CA GLU A 409 36.25 6.94 20.20
C GLU A 409 35.32 7.01 19.00
N HIS A 410 35.76 7.55 17.86
CA HIS A 410 34.93 7.78 16.67
C HIS A 410 35.47 7.05 15.42
N PRO A 411 35.60 5.71 15.44
CA PRO A 411 36.10 4.92 14.31
C PRO A 411 35.26 5.12 13.04
N GLU A 412 33.97 5.40 13.18
CA GLU A 412 33.05 5.64 12.06
C GLU A 412 33.36 6.92 11.26
N ARG A 413 34.20 7.82 11.78
CA ARG A 413 34.59 9.06 11.09
C ARG A 413 35.93 8.97 10.40
N GLN A 414 36.82 8.10 10.88
CA GLN A 414 38.21 8.02 10.45
C GLN A 414 38.57 6.55 10.20
N LEU A 415 38.41 6.12 8.95
CA LEU A 415 38.92 4.83 8.52
C LEU A 415 40.43 4.91 8.25
N PRO A 416 41.16 3.80 8.38
CA PRO A 416 42.57 3.77 8.03
C PRO A 416 42.81 4.21 6.57
N PRO A 417 43.77 5.13 6.32
CA PRO A 417 44.01 5.70 4.99
C PRO A 417 44.44 4.65 3.97
N THR A 418 45.07 3.57 4.42
CA THR A 418 45.44 2.39 3.63
C THR A 418 44.25 1.66 3.01
N TRP A 419 43.04 1.87 3.54
CA TRP A 419 41.81 1.27 3.03
C TRP A 419 40.94 2.24 2.21
N THR A 420 41.00 3.54 2.47
CA THR A 420 40.12 4.52 1.83
C THR A 420 40.59 4.99 0.45
N GLY A 421 41.88 4.89 0.14
CA GLY A 421 42.44 5.57 -1.05
C GLY A 421 42.14 7.08 -1.06
N ASP A 422 42.30 7.72 -2.22
CA ASP A 422 42.11 9.18 -2.40
C ASP A 422 40.65 9.62 -2.65
N ALA A 423 39.64 8.76 -2.47
CA ALA A 423 38.23 9.08 -2.71
C ALA A 423 37.36 8.92 -1.44
N PRO A 424 37.37 9.90 -0.52
CA PRO A 424 36.74 9.76 0.80
C PRO A 424 35.22 10.06 0.83
N GLY A 425 34.59 10.37 -0.31
CA GLY A 425 33.25 10.97 -0.37
C GLY A 425 32.20 10.22 -1.17
N ASP A 426 32.41 8.97 -1.56
CA ASP A 426 31.42 8.20 -2.33
C ASP A 426 30.50 7.37 -1.41
N VAL A 427 29.27 7.15 -1.84
CA VAL A 427 28.25 6.35 -1.14
C VAL A 427 28.74 4.91 -0.95
N ASP A 428 29.51 4.34 -1.89
CA ASP A 428 30.09 2.99 -1.77
C ASP A 428 31.04 2.91 -0.57
N MET A 429 31.89 3.92 -0.40
CA MET A 429 32.81 3.98 0.74
C MET A 429 32.08 4.14 2.06
N ALA A 430 30.99 4.91 2.09
CA ALA A 430 30.14 5.01 3.27
C ALA A 430 29.46 3.66 3.61
N TRP A 431 28.98 2.92 2.61
CA TRP A 431 28.41 1.59 2.82
C TRP A 431 29.45 0.59 3.32
N ARG A 432 30.64 0.56 2.69
CA ARG A 432 31.72 -0.32 3.14
C ARG A 432 32.13 0.00 4.59
N ARG A 433 32.12 1.27 4.97
CA ARG A 433 32.41 1.71 6.35
C ARG A 433 31.46 1.08 7.35
N VAL A 434 30.16 1.01 7.03
CA VAL A 434 29.15 0.35 7.87
C VAL A 434 29.53 -1.11 8.12
N LEU A 435 29.93 -1.83 7.06
CA LEU A 435 30.30 -3.25 7.15
C LEU A 435 31.59 -3.47 7.96
N VAL A 436 32.61 -2.62 7.77
CA VAL A 436 33.85 -2.68 8.56
C VAL A 436 33.58 -2.35 10.03
N CYS A 437 32.75 -1.34 10.31
CA CYS A 437 32.33 -1.04 11.68
C CYS A 437 31.54 -2.20 12.29
N HIS A 438 30.63 -2.84 11.53
CA HIS A 438 29.91 -4.03 11.99
C HIS A 438 30.87 -5.17 12.37
N ALA A 439 31.91 -5.39 11.56
CA ALA A 439 32.89 -6.45 11.78
C ALA A 439 33.79 -6.19 13.00
N LEU A 440 34.28 -4.96 13.16
CA LEU A 440 35.35 -4.61 14.09
C LEU A 440 34.89 -3.82 15.33
N ARG A 441 33.93 -2.91 15.20
CA ARG A 441 33.42 -2.01 16.26
C ARG A 441 31.89 -1.93 16.23
N PRO A 442 31.19 -3.05 16.52
CA PRO A 442 29.73 -3.12 16.41
C PRO A 442 29.01 -2.14 17.36
N ASP A 443 29.67 -1.67 18.41
CA ASP A 443 29.21 -0.61 19.31
C ASP A 443 28.97 0.74 18.60
N ARG A 444 29.69 1.00 17.51
CA ARG A 444 29.57 2.23 16.69
C ARG A 444 28.74 2.05 15.42
N LEU A 445 28.06 0.91 15.26
CA LEU A 445 27.28 0.62 14.06
C LEU A 445 26.20 1.67 13.77
N GLN A 446 25.47 2.12 14.79
CA GLN A 446 24.41 3.13 14.60
C GLN A 446 24.97 4.45 14.08
N ALA A 447 26.13 4.87 14.57
CA ALA A 447 26.80 6.09 14.11
C ALA A 447 27.30 5.95 12.67
N ALA A 448 27.88 4.80 12.31
CA ALA A 448 28.28 4.50 10.93
C ALA A 448 27.08 4.49 9.97
N CYS A 449 25.96 3.90 10.38
CA CYS A 449 24.71 3.91 9.64
C CYS A 449 24.15 5.32 9.43
N ALA A 450 24.21 6.19 10.44
CA ALA A 450 23.78 7.58 10.32
C ALA A 450 24.61 8.33 9.27
N LEU A 451 25.93 8.19 9.30
CA LEU A 451 26.82 8.79 8.30
C LEU A 451 26.54 8.26 6.88
N PHE A 452 26.19 6.98 6.75
CA PHE A 452 25.78 6.42 5.46
C PHE A 452 24.48 7.04 4.95
N VAL A 453 23.48 7.21 5.81
CA VAL A 453 22.22 7.89 5.47
C VAL A 453 22.48 9.34 5.06
N ASP A 454 23.34 10.05 5.80
CA ASP A 454 23.73 11.43 5.47
C ASP A 454 24.41 11.51 4.10
N GLN A 455 25.20 10.50 3.73
CA GLN A 455 25.82 10.44 2.39
C GLN A 455 24.80 10.21 1.27
N VAL A 456 23.70 9.51 1.54
CA VAL A 456 22.66 9.16 0.54
C VAL A 456 21.63 10.29 0.36
N PHE A 457 21.25 10.95 1.45
CA PHE A 457 20.16 11.94 1.47
C PHE A 457 20.59 13.37 1.83
N GLY A 458 21.79 13.56 2.34
CA GLY A 458 22.27 14.82 2.91
C GLY A 458 22.04 14.90 4.43
N SER A 459 22.78 15.80 5.08
CA SER A 459 22.81 15.99 6.55
C SER A 459 21.46 16.35 7.17
N ASP A 460 20.56 16.96 6.40
CA ASP A 460 19.29 17.46 6.90
C ASP A 460 18.21 16.36 6.97
N PHE A 461 18.50 15.18 6.42
CA PHE A 461 17.52 14.10 6.36
C PHE A 461 17.15 13.60 7.75
N LEU A 462 18.17 13.26 8.56
CA LEU A 462 18.01 12.78 9.94
C LEU A 462 17.69 13.89 10.94
N ALA A 463 17.98 15.15 10.62
CA ALA A 463 17.78 16.32 11.49
C ALA A 463 16.29 16.70 11.70
N SER A 464 15.35 15.79 11.48
CA SER A 464 13.91 16.03 11.61
C SER A 464 13.56 16.33 13.07
N SER A 465 13.16 17.59 13.35
CA SER A 465 12.65 18.00 14.65
C SER A 465 11.27 17.38 14.88
N SER A 466 11.03 16.81 16.07
CA SER A 466 9.68 16.39 16.46
C SER A 466 8.72 17.60 16.44
N PRO A 467 7.73 17.63 15.53
CA PRO A 467 6.84 18.78 15.41
C PRO A 467 5.99 18.95 16.67
N GLU A 468 5.60 20.19 16.96
CA GLU A 468 4.68 20.47 18.06
C GLU A 468 3.29 19.89 17.78
N LEU A 469 2.53 19.55 18.83
CA LEU A 469 1.20 18.97 18.69
C LEU A 469 0.27 19.83 17.82
N ARG A 470 0.37 21.15 17.94
CA ARG A 470 -0.37 22.10 17.11
C ARG A 470 -0.05 21.94 15.63
N GLN A 471 1.23 21.85 15.27
CA GLN A 471 1.65 21.69 13.88
C GLN A 471 1.15 20.36 13.30
N ILE A 472 1.15 19.29 14.10
CA ILE A 472 0.59 18.00 13.69
C ILE A 472 -0.89 18.17 13.36
N VAL A 473 -1.69 18.74 14.28
CA VAL A 473 -3.13 18.95 14.09
C VAL A 473 -3.42 19.83 12.87
N ASP A 474 -2.71 20.96 12.73
CA ASP A 474 -2.89 21.90 11.62
C ASP A 474 -2.51 21.29 10.27
N SER A 475 -1.52 20.39 10.24
CA SER A 475 -1.06 19.71 9.02
C SER A 475 -1.88 18.46 8.66
N SER A 476 -2.68 17.93 9.60
CA SER A 476 -3.49 16.74 9.40
C SER A 476 -4.82 17.08 8.70
N PRO A 477 -5.21 16.31 7.67
CA PRO A 477 -6.50 16.50 7.02
C PRO A 477 -7.67 16.11 7.93
N PRO A 478 -8.90 16.61 7.68
CA PRO A 478 -10.05 16.40 8.58
C PRO A 478 -10.40 14.94 8.88
N TRP A 479 -10.24 14.04 7.91
CA TRP A 479 -10.48 12.60 8.12
C TRP A 479 -9.42 11.90 8.98
N GLN A 480 -8.33 12.60 9.35
CA GLN A 480 -7.29 12.16 10.28
C GLN A 480 -7.33 12.92 11.61
N HIS A 481 -8.39 13.68 11.91
CA HIS A 481 -8.56 14.36 13.20
C HIS A 481 -8.96 13.38 14.32
N SER A 482 -8.20 12.30 14.43
CA SER A 482 -8.23 11.34 15.53
C SER A 482 -6.80 10.96 15.83
N PHE A 483 -6.30 11.36 16.99
CA PHE A 483 -4.89 11.25 17.34
C PHE A 483 -4.72 10.25 18.49
N LEU A 484 -3.84 9.28 18.30
CA LEU A 484 -3.40 8.38 19.37
C LEU A 484 -2.05 8.88 19.89
N LEU A 485 -2.02 9.36 21.13
CA LEU A 485 -0.80 9.81 21.80
C LEU A 485 -0.25 8.67 22.66
N CYS A 486 0.96 8.23 22.37
CA CYS A 486 1.63 7.16 23.12
C CYS A 486 2.70 7.75 24.03
N SER A 487 2.55 7.58 25.34
CA SER A 487 3.52 8.03 26.33
C SER A 487 4.30 6.87 26.95
N SER A 488 5.51 7.14 27.41
CA SER A 488 6.24 6.22 28.28
C SER A 488 5.60 6.17 29.65
N ALA A 489 5.78 5.04 30.36
CA ALA A 489 5.28 4.89 31.71
C ALA A 489 5.75 6.05 32.61
N GLY A 490 4.80 6.66 33.33
CA GLY A 490 5.04 7.82 34.18
C GLY A 490 4.95 9.19 33.49
N PHE A 491 4.72 9.25 32.18
CA PHE A 491 4.47 10.49 31.45
C PHE A 491 3.01 10.58 31.01
N ASP A 492 2.34 11.68 31.35
CA ASP A 492 0.97 11.96 30.92
C ASP A 492 0.96 13.08 29.86
N THR A 493 0.36 12.80 28.70
CA THR A 493 0.24 13.74 27.58
C THR A 493 -1.04 14.57 27.65
N SER A 494 -1.98 14.27 28.54
CA SER A 494 -3.29 14.93 28.64
C SER A 494 -3.15 16.44 28.83
N SER A 495 -2.23 16.88 29.69
CA SER A 495 -1.94 18.30 29.93
C SER A 495 -1.49 19.06 28.67
N ARG A 496 -0.86 18.40 27.69
CA ARG A 496 -0.47 19.02 26.41
C ARG A 496 -1.69 19.24 25.52
N VAL A 497 -2.64 18.31 25.55
CA VAL A 497 -3.91 18.39 24.80
C VAL A 497 -4.79 19.48 25.38
N GLU A 498 -4.97 19.51 26.70
CA GLU A 498 -5.75 20.55 27.40
C GLU A 498 -5.19 21.96 27.15
N ARG A 499 -3.86 22.11 27.15
CA ARG A 499 -3.21 23.38 26.83
C ARG A 499 -3.51 23.81 25.40
N LEU A 500 -3.37 22.90 24.44
CA LEU A 500 -3.68 23.18 23.04
C LEU A 500 -5.16 23.58 22.86
N ALA A 501 -6.08 22.87 23.52
CA ALA A 501 -7.50 23.19 23.49
C ALA A 501 -7.79 24.60 24.03
N ARG A 502 -7.13 24.97 25.15
CA ARG A 502 -7.22 26.31 25.73
C ARG A 502 -6.68 27.38 24.79
N ASP A 503 -5.55 27.13 24.15
CA ASP A 503 -4.91 28.06 23.20
C ASP A 503 -5.78 28.27 21.95
N LEU A 504 -6.45 27.20 21.48
CA LEU A 504 -7.40 27.23 20.37
C LEU A 504 -8.81 27.70 20.78
N ARG A 505 -9.06 27.88 22.07
CA ARG A 505 -10.37 28.25 22.65
C ARG A 505 -11.50 27.30 22.27
N VAL A 506 -11.21 25.99 22.25
CA VAL A 506 -12.18 24.93 22.01
C VAL A 506 -12.53 24.21 23.30
N SER A 507 -13.76 23.69 23.41
CA SER A 507 -14.16 22.83 24.53
C SER A 507 -13.35 21.52 24.49
N CYS A 508 -12.95 21.04 25.66
CA CYS A 508 -12.22 19.78 25.80
C CYS A 508 -12.88 18.98 26.91
N ASP A 509 -13.58 17.92 26.52
CA ASP A 509 -14.14 16.94 27.44
C ASP A 509 -13.12 15.83 27.66
N THR A 510 -12.86 15.50 28.92
CA THR A 510 -11.88 14.50 29.31
C THR A 510 -12.58 13.30 29.91
N LEU A 511 -12.28 12.11 29.39
CA LEU A 511 -12.82 10.85 29.89
C LEU A 511 -11.67 9.88 30.17
N ALA A 512 -11.68 9.29 31.35
CA ALA A 512 -10.73 8.25 31.72
C ALA A 512 -11.35 6.86 31.44
N MET A 513 -10.69 6.09 30.58
CA MET A 513 -11.07 4.70 30.32
C MET A 513 -10.59 3.79 31.45
N GLY A 514 -11.29 2.66 31.70
CA GLY A 514 -10.86 1.64 32.65
C GLY A 514 -11.92 1.19 33.66
N SER A 515 -13.06 1.88 33.73
CA SER A 515 -14.27 1.41 34.42
C SER A 515 -15.37 1.09 33.40
N PRO A 516 -16.32 0.18 33.72
CA PRO A 516 -17.50 -0.07 32.89
C PRO A 516 -18.29 1.21 32.55
N GLU A 517 -18.47 2.09 33.54
CA GLU A 517 -19.12 3.39 33.39
C GLU A 517 -18.39 4.29 32.37
N GLY A 518 -17.05 4.24 32.35
CA GLY A 518 -16.25 4.99 31.38
C GLY A 518 -16.49 4.53 29.94
N TYR A 519 -16.75 3.24 29.70
CA TYR A 519 -17.10 2.76 28.36
C TYR A 519 -18.48 3.24 27.92
N GLU A 520 -19.48 3.21 28.81
CA GLU A 520 -20.82 3.73 28.51
C GLU A 520 -20.82 5.25 28.24
N GLN A 521 -20.07 6.01 29.03
CA GLN A 521 -19.92 7.45 28.80
C GLN A 521 -19.19 7.77 27.50
N ALA A 522 -18.21 6.95 27.10
CA ALA A 522 -17.52 7.11 25.82
C ALA A 522 -18.49 6.93 24.64
N GLU A 523 -19.38 5.93 24.70
CA GLU A 523 -20.40 5.71 23.67
C GLU A 523 -21.42 6.84 23.56
N GLN A 524 -21.64 7.62 24.63
CA GLN A 524 -22.53 8.77 24.60
C GLN A 524 -21.87 10.04 24.03
N LEU A 525 -20.54 10.12 24.11
CA LEU A 525 -19.75 11.28 23.64
C LEU A 525 -19.34 11.17 22.16
N ILE A 526 -19.23 9.94 21.64
CA ILE A 526 -18.90 9.62 20.23
C ILE A 526 -20.18 9.49 19.42
#